data_AF-D3FCY6-F1
#
_entry.id   AF-D3FCY6-F1
#
_cell.length_a   1.000
_cell.length_b   1.000
_cell.length_c   1.000
_cell.angle_alpha   90.00
_cell.angle_beta   90.00
_cell.angle_gamma   90.00
#
_symmetry.space_group_name_H-M   'P 1'
#
loop_
_entity.id
_entity.type
_entity.pdbx_description
1 polymer ?
#
loop_
_entity_poly.entity_id
_entity_poly.type
_entity_poly.pdbx_seq_one_letter_code
_entity_poly.pdbx_strand_id
1 'polypeptide(L)'
;MLVLRPISLSAHGAIELLAGVLALVAPFALGFTPAGAVVSVVVGVLAIGLALDATQPQRVSAHQSFDYGLAFGAIVVALPLALAGSGTAAIFLAGLGLAQLALNAGTRYSAR
;
A
#
# COMPACT_ATOMS: atom_id res chain seq x y z
N MET A 1 -12.80 -9.57 -22.21
CA MET A 1 -12.54 -10.29 -20.95
C MET A 1 -13.21 -9.54 -19.82
N LEU A 2 -14.16 -10.14 -19.11
CA LEU A 2 -14.66 -9.58 -17.86
C LEU A 2 -13.55 -9.77 -16.83
N VAL A 3 -12.86 -8.71 -16.45
CA VAL A 3 -11.95 -8.75 -15.30
C VAL A 3 -12.84 -8.92 -14.08
N LEU A 4 -12.83 -10.13 -13.51
CA LEU A 4 -13.51 -10.39 -12.25
C LEU A 4 -12.84 -9.54 -11.18
N ARG A 5 -13.64 -8.75 -10.47
CA ARG A 5 -13.22 -8.01 -9.28
C ARG A 5 -13.85 -8.74 -8.09
N PRO A 6 -13.20 -9.74 -7.48
CA PRO A 6 -13.81 -10.54 -6.42
C PRO A 6 -13.77 -9.87 -5.04
N ILE A 7 -12.93 -8.86 -4.84
CA ILE A 7 -12.68 -8.25 -3.53
C ILE A 7 -13.67 -7.10 -3.30
N SER A 8 -14.38 -7.10 -2.18
CA SER A 8 -15.23 -5.96 -1.77
C SER A 8 -14.36 -4.84 -1.20
N LEU A 9 -14.85 -3.60 -1.24
CA LEU A 9 -14.13 -2.46 -0.65
C LEU A 9 -13.82 -2.65 0.84
N SER A 10 -14.71 -3.29 1.60
CA SER A 10 -14.45 -3.60 3.01
C SER A 10 -13.33 -4.62 3.20
N ALA A 11 -13.27 -5.66 2.34
CA ALA A 11 -12.18 -6.63 2.36
C ALA A 11 -10.85 -6.00 1.91
N HIS A 12 -10.90 -5.09 0.92
CA HIS A 12 -9.77 -4.29 0.50
C HIS A 12 -9.19 -3.51 1.68
N GLY A 13 -9.99 -2.67 2.35
CA GLY A 13 -9.53 -1.88 3.49
C GLY A 13 -8.97 -2.73 4.64
N ALA A 14 -9.54 -3.92 4.90
CA ALA A 14 -8.97 -4.84 5.89
C ALA A 14 -7.57 -5.36 5.50
N ILE A 15 -7.35 -5.64 4.21
CA ILE A 15 -6.04 -6.06 3.68
C ILE A 15 -5.06 -4.89 3.73
N GLU A 16 -5.50 -3.67 3.37
CA GLU A 16 -4.67 -2.46 3.48
C GLU A 16 -4.26 -2.17 4.92
N LEU A 17 -5.16 -2.37 5.89
CA LEU A 17 -4.86 -2.19 7.31
C LEU A 17 -3.72 -3.13 7.73
N LEU A 18 -3.81 -4.41 7.34
CA LEU A 18 -2.77 -5.39 7.60
C LEU A 18 -1.46 -4.98 6.89
N ALA A 19 -1.52 -4.60 5.62
CA ALA A 19 -0.37 -4.16 4.85
C ALA A 19 0.33 -2.94 5.48
N GLY A 20 -0.45 -1.97 5.96
CA GLY A 20 0.05 -0.79 6.64
C GLY A 20 0.73 -1.12 7.98
N VAL A 21 0.14 -2.01 8.77
CA VAL A 21 0.76 -2.51 10.01
C VAL A 21 2.06 -3.27 9.71
N LEU A 22 2.07 -4.11 8.68
CA LEU A 22 3.30 -4.79 8.25
C LEU A 22 4.37 -3.80 7.81
N ALA A 23 4.02 -2.73 7.10
CA ALA A 23 4.95 -1.68 6.70
C ALA A 23 5.50 -0.87 7.89
N LEU A 24 4.76 -0.71 8.98
CA LEU A 24 5.25 -0.12 10.24
C LEU A 24 6.26 -1.01 10.96
N VAL A 25 6.05 -2.33 10.95
CA VAL A 25 6.88 -3.29 11.69
C VAL A 25 8.11 -3.72 10.88
N ALA A 26 8.01 -3.71 9.54
CA ALA A 26 9.05 -4.17 8.63
C ALA A 26 10.45 -3.57 8.88
N PRO A 27 10.61 -2.27 9.17
CA PRO A 27 11.94 -1.69 9.43
C PRO A 27 12.70 -2.38 10.55
N PHE A 28 11.98 -2.76 11.62
CA PHE A 28 12.55 -3.40 12.79
C PHE A 28 12.78 -4.90 12.56
N ALA A 29 11.83 -5.56 11.90
CA ALA A 29 11.91 -6.99 11.63
C ALA A 29 12.96 -7.35 10.55
N LEU A 30 13.19 -6.45 9.59
CA LEU A 30 14.03 -6.69 8.41
C LEU A 30 15.33 -5.86 8.42
N GLY A 31 15.58 -5.08 9.47
CA GLY A 31 16.80 -4.29 9.63
C GLY A 31 16.99 -3.21 8.57
N PHE A 32 15.96 -2.38 8.33
CA PHE A 32 16.07 -1.30 7.34
C PHE A 32 17.06 -0.22 7.78
N THR A 33 17.66 0.44 6.79
CA THR A 33 18.40 1.70 7.02
C THR A 33 17.45 2.79 7.54
N PRO A 34 17.96 3.87 8.18
CA PRO A 34 17.12 4.96 8.64
C PRO A 34 16.23 5.57 7.54
N ALA A 35 16.77 5.75 6.33
CA ALA A 35 16.00 6.26 5.19
C ALA A 35 14.88 5.31 4.78
N GLY A 36 15.19 4.01 4.64
CA GLY A 36 14.18 2.99 4.33
C GLY A 36 13.11 2.86 5.42
N ALA A 37 13.51 2.99 6.69
CA ALA A 37 12.61 2.95 7.83
C ALA A 37 11.60 4.11 7.79
N VAL A 38 12.07 5.34 7.57
CA VAL A 38 11.21 6.52 7.47
C VAL A 38 10.20 6.36 6.34
N VAL A 39 10.65 5.97 5.14
CA VAL A 39 9.76 5.78 4.00
C VAL A 39 8.73 4.68 4.27
N SER A 40 9.14 3.53 4.81
CA SER A 40 8.23 2.43 5.15
C SER A 40 7.19 2.83 6.19
N VAL A 41 7.59 3.59 7.21
CA VAL A 41 6.67 4.07 8.24
C VAL A 41 5.65 5.04 7.64
N VAL A 42 6.09 5.99 6.81
CA VAL A 42 5.18 6.93 6.14
C VAL A 42 4.17 6.18 5.26
N VAL A 43 4.64 5.24 4.44
CA VAL A 43 3.75 4.40 3.61
C VAL A 43 2.78 3.60 4.48
N GLY A 44 3.25 3.04 5.59
CA GLY A 44 2.40 2.30 6.53
C GLY A 44 1.31 3.15 7.17
N VAL A 45 1.64 4.37 7.61
CA VAL A 45 0.65 5.33 8.17
C VAL A 45 -0.39 5.72 7.12
N LEU A 46 0.03 6.01 5.88
CA LEU A 46 -0.88 6.35 4.80
C LEU A 46 -1.83 5.18 4.45
N ALA A 47 -1.30 3.95 4.38
CA ALA A 47 -2.10 2.75 4.15
C ALA A 47 -3.15 2.51 5.25
N ILE A 48 -2.77 2.70 6.52
CA ILE A 48 -3.71 2.61 7.65
C ILE A 48 -4.78 3.69 7.55
N GLY A 49 -4.40 4.93 7.21
CA GLY A 49 -5.36 6.01 6.99
C GLY A 49 -6.38 5.69 5.91
N LEU A 50 -5.93 5.14 4.77
CA LEU A 50 -6.78 4.68 3.67
C LEU A 50 -7.72 3.56 4.11
N ALA A 51 -7.18 2.55 4.79
CA ALA A 51 -7.96 1.42 5.29
C ALA A 51 -9.13 1.86 6.18
N LEU A 52 -8.93 2.89 7.00
CA LEU A 52 -9.99 3.46 7.86
C LEU A 52 -11.02 4.25 7.04
N ASP A 53 -10.61 4.96 5.97
CA ASP A 53 -11.49 5.68 5.06
C ASP A 53 -12.36 4.73 4.20
N ALA A 54 -11.96 3.48 4.00
CA ALA A 54 -12.75 2.46 3.28
C ALA A 54 -14.16 2.21 3.89
N THR A 55 -14.40 2.67 5.11
CA THR A 55 -15.71 2.65 5.78
C THR A 55 -16.67 3.76 5.32
N GLN A 56 -16.20 4.73 4.52
CA GLN A 56 -16.93 5.92 4.12
C GLN A 56 -17.47 5.80 2.67
N PRO A 57 -18.76 5.48 2.46
CA PRO A 57 -19.30 5.15 1.14
C PRO A 57 -19.35 6.34 0.17
N GLN A 58 -19.23 7.59 0.64
CA GLN A 58 -19.25 8.79 -0.19
C GLN A 58 -17.89 9.09 -0.86
N ARG A 59 -16.82 8.37 -0.50
CA ARG A 59 -15.43 8.70 -0.90
C ARG A 59 -14.75 7.65 -1.78
N VAL A 60 -15.52 6.74 -2.36
CA VAL A 60 -15.00 5.59 -3.13
C VAL A 60 -14.00 6.00 -4.21
N SER A 61 -14.28 7.05 -5.00
CA SER A 61 -13.36 7.52 -6.04
C SER A 61 -12.07 8.16 -5.49
N ALA A 62 -12.16 8.84 -4.34
CA ALA A 62 -11.02 9.45 -3.67
C ALA A 62 -10.10 8.37 -3.11
N HIS A 63 -10.67 7.39 -2.41
CA HIS A 63 -9.96 6.21 -1.92
C HIS A 63 -9.25 5.48 -3.07
N GLN A 64 -9.96 5.13 -4.14
CA GLN A 64 -9.37 4.49 -5.33
C GLN A 64 -8.19 5.29 -5.92
N SER A 65 -8.31 6.62 -6.00
CA SER A 65 -7.24 7.47 -6.53
C SER A 65 -6.00 7.45 -5.63
N PHE A 66 -6.22 7.46 -4.31
CA PHE A 66 -5.16 7.33 -3.33
C PHE A 66 -4.49 5.96 -3.34
N ASP A 67 -5.22 4.86 -3.55
CA ASP A 67 -4.63 3.52 -3.61
C ASP A 67 -3.60 3.42 -4.75
N TYR A 68 -3.94 3.98 -5.92
CA TYR A 68 -2.99 4.05 -7.03
C TYR A 68 -1.82 4.98 -6.70
N GLY A 69 -2.08 6.14 -6.11
CA GLY A 69 -1.03 7.08 -5.70
C GLY A 69 -0.03 6.44 -4.73
N LEU A 70 -0.53 5.72 -3.72
CA LEU A 70 0.29 5.02 -2.73
C LEU A 70 1.08 3.88 -3.38
N ALA A 71 0.43 3.07 -4.22
CA ALA A 71 1.07 1.95 -4.91
C ALA A 71 2.21 2.40 -5.85
N PHE A 72 1.94 3.39 -6.70
CA PHE A 72 2.96 3.96 -7.59
C PHE A 72 4.05 4.68 -6.81
N GLY A 73 3.68 5.43 -5.76
CA GLY A 73 4.64 6.11 -4.89
C GLY A 73 5.62 5.12 -4.24
N ALA A 74 5.11 4.00 -3.71
CA ALA A 74 5.91 2.95 -3.10
C ALA A 74 6.87 2.28 -4.10
N ILE A 75 6.40 2.03 -5.34
CA ILE A 75 7.25 1.48 -6.41
C ILE A 75 8.32 2.48 -6.84
N VAL A 76 7.95 3.74 -7.06
CA VAL A 76 8.87 4.77 -7.54
C VAL A 76 9.95 5.07 -6.50
N VAL A 77 9.60 5.16 -5.21
CA VAL A 77 10.57 5.44 -4.13
C VAL A 77 11.51 4.26 -3.85
N ALA A 78 11.14 3.04 -4.24
CA ALA A 78 12.03 1.89 -4.11
C ALA A 78 13.34 2.06 -4.91
N LEU A 79 13.29 2.70 -6.09
CA LEU A 79 14.48 2.91 -6.93
C LEU A 79 15.56 3.77 -6.24
N PRO A 80 15.29 5.00 -5.78
CA PRO A 80 16.30 5.79 -5.09
C PRO A 80 16.76 5.12 -3.79
N LEU A 81 15.91 4.38 -3.08
CA LEU A 81 16.32 3.61 -1.90
C LEU A 81 17.31 2.49 -2.26
N ALA A 82 17.09 1.78 -3.36
CA ALA A 82 18.02 0.75 -3.84
C ALA A 82 19.37 1.38 -4.22
N LEU A 83 19.36 2.49 -4.95
CA LEU A 83 20.57 3.23 -5.34
C LEU A 83 21.33 3.81 -4.14
N ALA A 84 20.62 4.13 -3.05
CA ALA A 84 21.21 4.59 -1.79
C ALA A 84 21.70 3.44 -0.87
N GLY A 85 21.72 2.20 -1.36
CA GLY A 85 22.19 1.04 -0.58
C GLY A 85 21.15 0.46 0.39
N SER A 86 19.91 0.95 0.38
CA SER A 86 18.81 0.46 1.22
C SER A 86 18.00 -0.65 0.51
N GLY A 87 18.70 -1.67 0.00
CA GLY A 87 18.14 -2.71 -0.86
C GLY A 87 16.96 -3.47 -0.25
N THR A 88 17.04 -3.86 1.02
CA THR A 88 15.95 -4.58 1.72
C THR A 88 14.66 -3.76 1.77
N ALA A 89 14.76 -2.46 2.07
CA ALA A 89 13.61 -1.56 2.09
C ALA A 89 13.05 -1.34 0.69
N ALA A 90 13.92 -1.21 -0.32
CA ALA A 90 13.51 -1.06 -1.71
C ALA A 90 12.71 -2.27 -2.20
N ILE A 91 13.21 -3.49 -1.97
CA ILE A 91 12.51 -4.73 -2.36
C ILE A 91 11.17 -4.83 -1.64
N PHE A 92 11.15 -4.56 -0.34
CA PHE A 92 9.92 -4.59 0.45
C PHE A 92 8.88 -3.59 -0.07
N LEU A 93 9.26 -2.33 -0.29
CA LEU A 93 8.35 -1.28 -0.75
C LEU A 93 7.87 -1.49 -2.20
N ALA A 94 8.74 -1.97 -3.09
CA ALA A 94 8.34 -2.36 -4.43
C ALA A 94 7.35 -3.53 -4.38
N GLY A 95 7.62 -4.54 -3.56
CA GLY A 95 6.72 -5.68 -3.34
C GLY A 95 5.36 -5.25 -2.77
N LEU A 96 5.37 -4.37 -1.78
CA LEU A 96 4.16 -3.80 -1.18
C LEU A 96 3.34 -3.01 -2.20
N GLY A 97 3.98 -2.15 -3.00
CA GLY A 97 3.30 -1.38 -4.04
C GLY A 97 2.73 -2.27 -5.16
N LEU A 98 3.45 -3.33 -5.56
CA LEU A 98 2.93 -4.32 -6.52
C LEU A 98 1.76 -5.10 -5.93
N ALA A 99 1.83 -5.48 -4.65
CA ALA A 99 0.73 -6.14 -3.95
C ALA A 99 -0.50 -5.21 -3.88
N GLN A 100 -0.31 -3.91 -3.63
CA GLN A 100 -1.38 -2.93 -3.67
C GLN A 100 -1.98 -2.80 -5.09
N LEU A 101 -1.17 -2.74 -6.15
CA LEU A 101 -1.69 -2.72 -7.52
C LEU A 101 -2.53 -3.97 -7.84
N ALA A 102 -2.09 -5.15 -7.39
CA ALA A 102 -2.83 -6.39 -7.55
C ALA A 102 -4.16 -6.36 -6.76
N LEU A 103 -4.12 -5.84 -5.53
CA LEU A 103 -5.30 -5.63 -4.70
C LEU A 103 -6.29 -4.68 -5.39
N ASN A 104 -5.83 -3.53 -5.89
CA ASN A 104 -6.64 -2.56 -6.62
C ASN A 104 -7.30 -3.19 -7.85
N ALA A 105 -6.56 -3.98 -8.63
CA ALA A 105 -7.07 -4.68 -9.81
C ALA A 105 -8.20 -5.68 -9.48
N GLY A 106 -8.12 -6.33 -8.31
CA GLY A 106 -9.13 -7.25 -7.81
C GLY A 106 -10.32 -6.61 -7.10
N THR A 107 -10.28 -5.29 -6.85
CA THR A 107 -11.23 -4.60 -5.97
C THR A 107 -12.43 -4.02 -6.72
N ARG A 108 -13.62 -4.29 -6.20
CA ARG A 108 -14.86 -3.61 -6.59
C ARG A 108 -14.99 -2.32 -5.80
N TYR A 109 -14.58 -1.22 -6.42
CA TYR A 109 -14.79 0.14 -5.92
C TYR A 109 -16.26 0.55 -6.05
N SER A 110 -17.08 0.11 -5.10
CA SER A 110 -18.52 0.37 -5.02
C SER A 110 -18.92 0.42 -3.55
N ALA A 111 -19.87 1.30 -3.21
CA ALA A 111 -20.50 1.37 -1.89
C ALA A 111 -21.53 0.25 -1.65
N ARG A 112 -21.77 -0.60 -2.65
CA ARG A 112 -22.68 -1.74 -2.65
C ARG A 112 -21.93 -3.01 -2.99
#